data_AF-A0A969BL90-F1
#
_entry.id   AF-A0A969BL90-F1
#
_cell.length_a   1.000
_cell.length_b   1.000
_cell.length_c   1.000
_cell.angle_alpha   90.00
_cell.angle_beta   90.00
_cell.angle_gamma   90.00
#
_symmetry.space_group_name_H-M   'P 1'
#
loop_
_entity.id
_entity.type
_entity.pdbx_description
1 polymer ?
#
loop_
_entity_poly.entity_id
_entity_poly.type
_entity_poly.pdbx_seq_one_letter_code
_entity_poly.pdbx_strand_id
1 'polypeptide(L)'
;MTVTLATPISQIELIPGSAILLSGITWEGYIALLQELGDTRLTRVAFVNGQLEIRMPSQQHEAINRVLAAIALTLAEEFDYEFNDLGSMTINRPQLNRGLEPDSCFYIQNARPGQGLGNAIADLRPDLAIEVDIANRSDKKLSIYQAIEVPEVWLY
;
A
#
# COMPACT_ATOMS: atom_id res chain seq x y z
N MET A 1 31.98 20.36 -8.83
CA MET A 1 31.99 19.08 -8.11
C MET A 1 30.64 18.93 -7.45
N THR A 2 29.87 17.91 -7.82
CA THR A 2 28.63 17.57 -7.12
C THR A 2 29.02 16.85 -5.83
N VAL A 3 28.62 17.40 -4.68
CA VAL A 3 28.75 16.72 -3.40
C VAL A 3 27.57 15.77 -3.27
N THR A 4 27.84 14.47 -3.13
CA THR A 4 26.81 13.48 -2.83
C THR A 4 26.51 13.54 -1.34
N LEU A 5 25.28 13.88 -0.98
CA LEU A 5 24.76 13.73 0.37
C LEU A 5 24.17 12.33 0.50
N ALA A 6 24.64 11.55 1.47
CA ALA A 6 24.12 10.21 1.77
C ALA A 6 23.53 10.22 3.19
N THR A 7 22.23 10.47 3.27
CA THR A 7 21.45 10.37 4.51
C THR A 7 20.58 9.12 4.42
N PRO A 8 20.54 8.27 5.46
CA PRO A 8 19.62 7.13 5.52
C PRO A 8 18.17 7.58 5.28
N ILE A 9 17.40 6.85 4.48
CA ILE A 9 16.01 7.22 4.18
C ILE A 9 15.14 7.14 5.44
N SER A 10 15.51 6.27 6.37
CA SER A 10 14.91 6.14 7.70
C SER A 10 15.00 7.42 8.56
N GLN A 11 15.90 8.35 8.22
CA GLN A 11 16.04 9.65 8.90
C GLN A 11 15.23 10.77 8.21
N ILE A 12 14.54 10.49 7.12
CA ILE A 12 13.71 11.48 6.42
C ILE A 12 12.34 11.53 7.10
N GLU A 13 12.05 12.65 7.76
CA GLU A 13 10.74 12.92 8.35
C GLU A 13 9.81 13.58 7.34
N LEU A 14 8.68 12.94 7.06
CA LEU A 14 7.60 13.49 6.25
C LEU A 14 6.52 14.09 7.13
N ILE A 15 6.10 15.31 6.82
CA ILE A 15 4.94 15.92 7.47
C ILE A 15 3.64 15.28 6.96
N PRO A 16 2.56 15.22 7.76
CA PRO A 16 1.27 14.69 7.31
C PRO A 16 0.76 15.36 6.04
N GLY A 17 0.31 14.55 5.07
CA GLY A 17 -0.17 15.00 3.77
C GLY A 17 0.93 15.31 2.74
N SER A 18 2.21 15.05 3.06
CA SER A 18 3.31 15.22 2.11
C SER A 18 3.71 13.92 1.42
N ALA A 19 4.41 14.04 0.29
CA ALA A 19 4.98 12.91 -0.44
C ALA A 19 6.34 13.29 -1.05
N ILE A 20 7.20 12.30 -1.21
CA ILE A 20 8.44 12.37 -1.97
C ILE A 20 8.37 11.39 -3.13
N LEU A 21 8.82 11.85 -4.30
CA LEU A 21 8.97 11.05 -5.51
C LEU A 21 10.46 10.89 -5.84
N LEU A 22 10.92 9.63 -5.90
CA LEU A 22 12.25 9.25 -6.33
C LEU A 22 12.16 8.57 -7.69
N SER A 23 13.10 8.87 -8.58
CA SER A 23 13.15 8.32 -9.94
C SER A 23 14.48 7.60 -10.17
N GLY A 24 14.47 6.61 -11.06
CA GLY A 24 15.67 5.83 -11.40
C GLY A 24 16.03 4.78 -10.34
N ILE A 25 15.06 4.40 -9.51
CA ILE A 25 15.23 3.36 -8.50
C ILE A 25 15.12 1.98 -9.16
N THR A 26 16.08 1.07 -8.93
CA THR A 26 15.93 -0.32 -9.43
C THR A 26 15.00 -1.13 -8.52
N TRP A 27 14.55 -2.30 -8.97
CA TRP A 27 13.77 -3.21 -8.12
C TRP A 27 14.52 -3.54 -6.82
N GLU A 28 15.82 -3.86 -6.93
CA GLU A 28 16.67 -4.19 -5.79
C GLU A 28 16.84 -2.99 -4.86
N GLY A 29 16.98 -1.79 -5.43
CA GLY A 29 17.03 -0.54 -4.66
C GLY A 29 15.73 -0.29 -3.90
N TYR A 30 14.58 -0.55 -4.53
CA TYR A 30 13.28 -0.47 -3.88
C TYR A 30 13.16 -1.44 -2.70
N ILE A 31 13.54 -2.72 -2.88
CA ILE A 31 13.53 -3.71 -1.80
C ILE A 31 14.46 -3.32 -0.66
N ALA A 32 15.66 -2.82 -0.96
CA ALA A 32 16.59 -2.33 0.06
C ALA A 32 16.02 -1.15 0.85
N LEU A 33 15.35 -0.20 0.16
CA LEU A 33 14.69 0.93 0.80
C LEU A 33 13.53 0.48 1.70
N LEU A 34 12.71 -0.49 1.27
CA LEU A 34 11.66 -1.06 2.12
C LEU A 34 12.24 -1.68 3.39
N GLN A 35 13.34 -2.45 3.27
CA GLN A 35 14.00 -3.07 4.41
C GLN A 35 14.57 -2.03 5.38
N GLU A 36 15.14 -0.94 4.87
CA GLU A 36 15.66 0.15 5.69
C GLU A 36 14.54 0.92 6.41
N LEU A 37 13.42 1.16 5.71
CA LEU A 37 12.25 1.84 6.26
C LEU A 37 11.54 1.02 7.34
N GLY A 38 11.58 -0.31 7.23
CA GLY A 38 10.94 -1.25 8.15
C GLY A 38 9.41 -1.21 8.13
N ASP A 39 8.80 -2.05 8.99
CA ASP A 39 7.35 -2.28 9.02
C ASP A 39 6.60 -1.40 10.03
N THR A 40 7.30 -0.72 10.94
CA THR A 40 6.70 0.10 12.01
C THR A 40 6.41 1.55 11.59
N ARG A 41 6.47 1.84 10.29
CA ARG A 41 6.35 3.19 9.74
C ARG A 41 4.90 3.61 9.49
N LEU A 42 4.68 4.93 9.57
CA LEU A 42 3.40 5.56 9.26
C LEU A 42 3.28 5.96 7.78
N THR A 43 4.39 5.96 7.05
CA THR A 43 4.39 6.26 5.62
C THR A 43 3.81 5.10 4.82
N ARG A 44 3.35 5.40 3.61
CA ARG A 44 2.94 4.41 2.60
C ARG A 44 3.86 4.49 1.40
N VAL A 45 4.11 3.34 0.77
CA VAL A 45 5.02 3.24 -0.36
C VAL A 45 4.31 2.71 -1.60
N ALA A 46 4.59 3.31 -2.76
CA ALA A 46 4.21 2.80 -4.07
C ALA A 46 5.40 2.84 -5.02
N PHE A 47 5.64 1.75 -5.74
CA PHE A 47 6.73 1.58 -6.69
C PHE A 47 6.21 1.10 -8.04
N VAL A 48 6.55 1.82 -9.11
CA VAL A 48 6.20 1.48 -10.49
C VAL A 48 7.35 1.80 -11.42
N ASN A 49 7.94 0.77 -12.04
CA ASN A 49 8.90 0.93 -13.14
C ASN A 49 10.01 1.96 -12.84
N GLY A 50 10.56 1.91 -11.64
CA GLY A 50 11.64 2.78 -11.18
C GLY A 50 11.24 4.16 -10.69
N GLN A 51 9.94 4.42 -10.57
CA GLN A 51 9.40 5.52 -9.75
C GLN A 51 9.00 4.98 -8.39
N LEU A 52 9.53 5.57 -7.32
CA LEU A 52 9.17 5.29 -5.94
C LEU A 52 8.48 6.52 -5.34
N GLU A 53 7.27 6.34 -4.84
CA GLU A 53 6.55 7.31 -4.04
C GLU A 53 6.56 6.85 -2.57
N ILE A 54 6.93 7.77 -1.69
CA ILE A 54 6.77 7.62 -0.24
C ILE A 54 5.88 8.75 0.22
N ARG A 55 4.71 8.41 0.77
CA ARG A 55 3.71 9.39 1.23
C ARG A 55 3.46 9.27 2.72
N MET A 56 3.13 10.37 3.35
CA MET A 56 2.62 10.42 4.72
C MET A 56 1.13 10.78 4.66
N PRO A 57 0.23 9.85 5.00
CA PRO A 57 -1.20 10.14 5.05
C PRO A 57 -1.53 11.34 5.95
N SER A 58 -2.53 12.13 5.56
CA SER A 58 -3.05 13.21 6.41
C SER A 58 -4.09 12.67 7.40
N GLN A 59 -4.40 13.43 8.45
CA GLN A 59 -5.46 13.03 9.39
C GLN A 59 -6.82 12.87 8.70
N GLN A 60 -7.13 13.74 7.74
CA GLN A 60 -8.38 13.67 6.96
C GLN A 60 -8.42 12.40 6.11
N HIS A 61 -7.30 12.07 5.48
CA HIS A 61 -7.14 10.83 4.69
C HIS A 61 -7.39 9.59 5.54
N GLU A 62 -6.74 9.49 6.69
CA GLU A 62 -6.93 8.37 7.61
C GLU A 62 -8.36 8.28 8.16
N ALA A 63 -9.01 9.42 8.40
CA ALA A 63 -10.41 9.44 8.85
C ALA A 63 -11.35 8.85 7.79
N ILE A 64 -11.17 9.22 6.53
CA ILE A 64 -11.97 8.68 5.42
C ILE A 64 -11.68 7.20 5.22
N ASN A 65 -10.40 6.80 5.22
CA ASN A 65 -10.01 5.40 5.06
C ASN A 65 -10.69 4.52 6.12
N ARG A 66 -10.69 4.95 7.39
CA ARG A 66 -11.38 4.23 8.47
C ARG A 66 -12.87 4.09 8.25
N VAL A 67 -13.54 5.10 7.72
CA VAL A 67 -14.99 5.03 7.43
C VAL A 67 -15.25 4.03 6.31
N LEU A 68 -14.48 4.08 5.23
CA LEU A 68 -14.64 3.16 4.09
C LEU A 68 -14.33 1.71 4.50
N ALA A 69 -13.26 1.50 5.27
CA ALA A 69 -12.92 0.20 5.83
C ALA A 69 -14.06 -0.34 6.73
N ALA A 70 -14.62 0.50 7.61
CA ALA A 70 -15.75 0.11 8.44
C ALA A 70 -16.99 -0.29 7.62
N ILE A 71 -17.28 0.41 6.52
CA ILE A 71 -18.37 0.04 5.61
C ILE A 71 -18.12 -1.35 5.01
N ALA A 72 -16.90 -1.61 4.51
CA ALA A 72 -16.55 -2.91 3.95
C ALA A 72 -16.68 -4.05 4.98
N LEU A 73 -16.18 -3.81 6.21
CA LEU A 73 -16.30 -4.73 7.34
C LEU A 73 -17.75 -5.04 7.67
N THR A 74 -18.58 -4.02 7.88
CA THR A 74 -19.99 -4.20 8.21
C THR A 74 -20.73 -4.95 7.11
N LEU A 75 -20.46 -4.68 5.83
CA LEU A 75 -21.08 -5.44 4.75
C LEU A 75 -20.63 -6.92 4.76
N ALA A 76 -19.34 -7.19 4.96
CA ALA A 76 -18.85 -8.57 5.04
C ALA A 76 -19.51 -9.34 6.19
N GLU A 77 -19.67 -8.71 7.36
CA GLU A 77 -20.37 -9.28 8.52
C GLU A 77 -21.86 -9.55 8.22
N GLU A 78 -22.58 -8.58 7.65
CA GLU A 78 -24.02 -8.73 7.34
C GLU A 78 -24.30 -9.82 6.28
N PHE A 79 -23.33 -10.09 5.39
CA PHE A 79 -23.41 -11.17 4.42
C PHE A 79 -22.81 -12.51 4.89
N ASP A 80 -22.40 -12.60 6.16
CA ASP A 80 -21.80 -13.81 6.77
C ASP A 80 -20.53 -14.28 6.03
N TYR A 81 -19.73 -13.33 5.55
CA TYR A 81 -18.44 -13.62 4.95
C TYR A 81 -17.33 -13.62 6.00
N GLU A 82 -16.47 -14.65 5.96
CA GLU A 82 -15.17 -14.60 6.62
C GLU A 82 -14.29 -13.55 5.92
N PHE A 83 -13.51 -12.77 6.67
CA PHE A 83 -12.60 -11.79 6.09
C PHE A 83 -11.32 -11.60 6.93
N ASN A 84 -10.27 -11.09 6.29
CA ASN A 84 -9.16 -10.40 6.98
C ASN A 84 -9.07 -8.97 6.47
N ASP A 85 -8.99 -8.02 7.41
CA ASP A 85 -8.63 -6.63 7.15
C ASP A 85 -7.13 -6.46 7.38
N LEU A 86 -6.41 -6.16 6.29
CA LEU A 86 -4.98 -5.92 6.33
C LEU A 86 -4.68 -4.53 5.75
N GLY A 87 -4.67 -3.54 6.63
CA GLY A 87 -4.09 -2.23 6.33
C GLY A 87 -2.56 -2.29 6.29
N SER A 88 -1.93 -1.47 5.45
CA SER A 88 -0.46 -1.33 5.36
C SER A 88 0.32 -2.58 4.93
N MET A 89 -0.35 -3.56 4.32
CA MET A 89 0.31 -4.73 3.76
C MET A 89 1.10 -4.35 2.50
N THR A 90 2.40 -4.64 2.46
CA THR A 90 3.19 -4.45 1.24
C THR A 90 2.92 -5.57 0.24
N ILE A 91 2.41 -5.22 -0.93
CA ILE A 91 2.19 -6.15 -2.04
C ILE A 91 3.30 -5.95 -3.07
N ASN A 92 4.19 -6.93 -3.20
CA ASN A 92 5.31 -6.90 -4.14
C ASN A 92 5.10 -7.88 -5.29
N ARG A 93 5.24 -7.39 -6.53
CA ARG A 93 5.22 -8.21 -7.75
C ARG A 93 6.52 -7.98 -8.55
N PRO A 94 7.61 -8.70 -8.21
CA PRO A 94 8.89 -8.56 -8.90
C PRO A 94 8.78 -8.74 -10.42
N GLN A 95 7.96 -9.70 -10.86
CA GLN A 95 7.77 -10.00 -12.29
C GLN A 95 7.13 -8.85 -13.06
N LEU A 96 6.42 -7.95 -12.35
CA LEU A 96 5.76 -6.78 -12.93
C LEU A 96 6.53 -5.49 -12.65
N ASN A 97 7.66 -5.57 -11.91
CA ASN A 97 8.44 -4.43 -11.44
C ASN A 97 7.58 -3.39 -10.72
N ARG A 98 6.69 -3.88 -9.85
CA ARG A 98 5.69 -3.09 -9.12
C ARG A 98 5.60 -3.51 -7.66
N GLY A 99 5.40 -2.53 -6.79
CA GLY A 99 5.15 -2.71 -5.37
C GLY A 99 4.20 -1.64 -4.86
N LEU A 100 3.37 -1.95 -3.88
CA LEU A 100 2.30 -1.06 -3.45
C LEU A 100 1.84 -1.41 -2.04
N GLU A 101 1.46 -0.37 -1.31
CA GLU A 101 0.72 -0.47 -0.06
C GLU A 101 -0.65 0.18 -0.23
N PRO A 102 -1.74 -0.60 -0.21
CA PRO A 102 -3.09 -0.07 -0.16
C PRO A 102 -3.30 0.68 1.17
N ASP A 103 -4.23 1.63 1.18
CA ASP A 103 -4.65 2.27 2.42
C ASP A 103 -5.35 1.25 3.33
N SER A 104 -6.23 0.45 2.74
CA SER A 104 -6.82 -0.76 3.34
C SER A 104 -7.06 -1.82 2.27
N CYS A 105 -6.99 -3.10 2.63
CA CYS A 105 -7.36 -4.19 1.74
C CYS A 105 -7.98 -5.37 2.49
N PHE A 106 -8.84 -6.10 1.80
CA PHE A 106 -9.66 -7.16 2.37
C PHE A 106 -9.48 -8.45 1.59
N TYR A 107 -9.28 -9.54 2.33
CA TYR A 107 -9.27 -10.91 1.82
C TYR A 107 -10.54 -11.59 2.29
N ILE A 108 -11.49 -11.77 1.39
CA ILE A 108 -12.83 -12.28 1.66
C ILE A 108 -12.92 -13.73 1.17
N GLN A 109 -12.67 -13.96 -0.13
CA GLN A 109 -12.65 -15.32 -0.69
C GLN A 109 -11.46 -16.13 -0.16
N ASN A 110 -10.38 -15.44 0.16
CA ASN A 110 -9.15 -16.02 0.72
C ASN A 110 -8.97 -15.70 2.21
N ALA A 111 -10.07 -15.54 2.96
CA ALA A 111 -10.00 -15.24 4.39
C ALA A 111 -9.28 -16.34 5.19
N ARG A 112 -9.51 -17.61 4.88
CA ARG A 112 -8.94 -18.74 5.65
C ARG A 112 -7.42 -18.79 5.66
N PRO A 113 -6.70 -18.63 4.53
CA PRO A 113 -5.24 -18.48 4.53
C PRO A 113 -4.70 -17.39 5.46
N GLY A 114 -5.49 -16.36 5.76
CA GLY A 114 -5.08 -15.27 6.63
C GLY A 114 -5.54 -15.35 8.08
N GLN A 115 -6.51 -16.21 8.38
CA GLN A 115 -6.92 -16.47 9.76
C GLN A 115 -5.77 -17.09 10.56
N GLY A 116 -5.30 -16.37 11.60
CA GLY A 116 -4.21 -16.84 12.47
C GLY A 116 -2.79 -16.46 12.01
N LEU A 117 -2.65 -15.55 11.04
CA LEU A 117 -1.38 -14.89 10.61
C LEU A 117 -0.16 -15.81 10.56
N GLY A 118 -0.14 -16.70 9.55
CA GLY A 118 1.11 -17.18 8.94
C GLY A 118 1.38 -16.41 7.65
N ASN A 119 2.64 -16.40 7.20
CA ASN A 119 3.16 -15.68 6.01
C ASN A 119 2.49 -16.02 4.65
N ALA A 120 1.36 -16.74 4.64
CA ALA A 120 0.68 -17.26 3.46
C ALA A 120 -0.11 -16.21 2.65
N ILE A 121 -0.36 -15.02 3.21
CA ILE A 121 -1.18 -14.00 2.54
C ILE A 121 -0.34 -13.13 1.58
N ALA A 122 0.97 -13.02 1.79
CA ALA A 122 1.86 -12.12 1.04
C ALA A 122 1.83 -12.33 -0.48
N ASP A 123 1.66 -13.58 -0.92
CA ASP A 123 1.60 -13.92 -2.35
C ASP A 123 0.19 -13.80 -2.95
N LEU A 124 -0.84 -13.75 -2.10
CA LEU A 124 -2.23 -13.60 -2.50
C LEU A 124 -2.54 -12.15 -2.86
N ARG A 125 -3.50 -11.96 -3.76
CA ARG A 125 -4.06 -10.64 -4.03
C ARG A 125 -5.27 -10.42 -3.12
N PRO A 126 -5.51 -9.19 -2.65
CA PRO A 126 -6.75 -8.88 -1.95
C PRO A 126 -7.94 -9.01 -2.91
N ASP A 127 -9.11 -9.29 -2.34
CA ASP A 127 -10.38 -9.28 -3.07
C ASP A 127 -10.89 -7.84 -3.24
N LEU A 128 -10.68 -7.00 -2.24
CA LEU A 128 -11.02 -5.58 -2.27
C LEU A 128 -9.83 -4.74 -1.80
N ALA A 129 -9.52 -3.67 -2.53
CA ALA A 129 -8.60 -2.63 -2.09
C ALA A 129 -9.32 -1.29 -1.96
N ILE A 130 -8.93 -0.48 -0.97
CA ILE A 130 -9.42 0.88 -0.75
C ILE A 130 -8.26 1.85 -0.90
N GLU A 131 -8.54 2.94 -1.61
CA GLU A 131 -7.63 4.05 -1.86
C GLU A 131 -8.34 5.39 -1.62
N VAL A 132 -7.73 6.24 -0.81
CA VAL A 132 -8.23 7.58 -0.49
C VAL A 132 -7.40 8.64 -1.22
N ASP A 133 -8.01 9.29 -2.19
CA ASP A 133 -7.38 10.21 -3.12
C ASP A 133 -7.90 11.64 -3.00
N ILE A 134 -7.54 12.29 -1.89
CA ILE A 134 -7.97 13.66 -1.62
C ILE A 134 -7.16 14.69 -2.43
N ALA A 135 -5.90 14.40 -2.74
CA ALA A 135 -4.95 15.42 -3.19
C ALA A 135 -4.06 15.02 -4.38
N ASN A 136 -3.99 13.76 -4.79
CA ASN A 136 -3.01 13.29 -5.78
C ASN A 136 -3.55 12.12 -6.63
N ARG A 137 -3.89 12.43 -7.89
CA ARG A 137 -4.41 11.50 -8.92
C ARG A 137 -3.88 10.05 -8.81
N SER A 138 -4.78 9.16 -8.39
CA SER A 138 -4.59 7.71 -8.21
C SER A 138 -4.46 6.92 -9.50
N ASP A 139 -4.48 7.58 -10.65
CA ASP A 139 -4.34 7.00 -11.99
C ASP A 139 -3.17 6.00 -12.04
N LYS A 140 -2.05 6.35 -11.39
CA LYS A 140 -0.85 5.50 -11.33
C LYS A 140 -1.07 4.24 -10.49
N LYS A 141 -1.73 4.36 -9.35
CA LYS A 141 -2.02 3.24 -8.44
C LYS A 141 -3.01 2.25 -9.03
N LEU A 142 -4.05 2.74 -9.72
CA LEU A 142 -5.02 1.88 -10.41
C LEU A 142 -4.33 0.94 -11.42
N SER A 143 -3.31 1.43 -12.14
CA SER A 143 -2.55 0.58 -13.05
C SER A 143 -1.79 -0.56 -12.34
N ILE A 144 -1.43 -0.37 -11.06
CA ILE A 144 -0.79 -1.39 -10.23
C ILE A 144 -1.83 -2.42 -9.80
N TYR A 145 -2.97 -1.99 -9.28
CA TYR A 145 -4.06 -2.89 -8.90
C TYR A 145 -4.55 -3.74 -10.06
N GLN A 146 -4.69 -3.14 -11.24
CA GLN A 146 -5.05 -3.87 -12.46
C GLN A 146 -3.99 -4.92 -12.82
N ALA A 147 -2.70 -4.59 -12.70
CA ALA A 147 -1.62 -5.51 -12.99
C ALA A 147 -1.52 -6.65 -11.95
N ILE A 148 -1.94 -6.42 -10.71
CA ILE A 148 -2.06 -7.43 -9.65
C ILE A 148 -3.39 -8.21 -9.75
N GLU A 149 -4.28 -7.79 -10.65
CA GLU A 149 -5.60 -8.37 -10.89
C GLU A 149 -6.52 -8.34 -9.66
N VAL A 150 -6.44 -7.26 -8.86
CA VAL A 150 -7.39 -7.04 -7.76
C VAL A 150 -8.78 -6.82 -8.37
N PRO A 151 -9.79 -7.64 -7.99
CA PRO A 151 -11.07 -7.63 -8.69
C PRO A 151 -11.93 -6.41 -8.36
N GLU A 152 -11.79 -5.83 -7.15
CA GLU A 152 -12.54 -4.66 -6.72
C GLU A 152 -11.62 -3.61 -6.09
N VAL A 153 -11.77 -2.34 -6.51
CA VAL A 153 -11.05 -1.20 -5.95
C VAL A 153 -12.03 -0.08 -5.67
N TRP A 154 -12.10 0.36 -4.41
CA TRP A 154 -12.84 1.55 -4.01
C TRP A 154 -11.90 2.74 -4.01
N LEU A 155 -12.22 3.72 -4.85
CA LEU A 155 -11.51 4.98 -4.94
C LEU A 155 -12.42 6.10 -4.43
N TYR A 156 -11.95 6.84 -3.42
CA TYR A 156 -12.66 7.99 -2.84
C TYR A 156 -11.88 9.29 -3.02
#